data_AF-A0A962TQF3-F1
#
_entry.id   AF-A0A962TQF3-F1
#
_cell.length_a   1.000
_cell.length_b   1.000
_cell.length_c   1.000
_cell.angle_alpha   90.00
_cell.angle_beta   90.00
_cell.angle_gamma   90.00
#
_symmetry.space_group_name_H-M   'P 1'
#
loop_
_entity.id
_entity.type
_entity.pdbx_description
1 polymer ?
#
loop_
_entity_poly.entity_id
_entity_poly.type
_entity_poly.pdbx_seq_one_letter_code
_entity_poly.pdbx_strand_id
1 'polypeptide(L)'
;METLTLLSEIKNHGLDVQAIDGNLHVRPRERITVSIRATIRQHKAALVDFLETYEERAAIMEFDGGLSRQDAEAAAFEDCMR
;
A
#
# COMPACT_ATOMS: atom_id res chain seq x y z
N MET A 1 -5.87 2.52 -14.41
CA MET A 1 -6.50 2.29 -13.09
C MET A 1 -5.70 3.09 -12.09
N GLU A 2 -6.38 3.89 -11.26
CA GLU A 2 -5.72 4.64 -10.19
C GLU A 2 -5.21 3.70 -9.09
N THR A 3 -4.09 4.03 -8.45
CA THR A 3 -3.42 3.17 -7.45
C THR A 3 -4.34 2.78 -6.30
N LEU A 4 -5.21 3.70 -5.85
CA LEU A 4 -6.17 3.44 -4.77
C LEU A 4 -7.23 2.41 -5.17
N THR A 5 -7.76 2.52 -6.40
CA THR A 5 -8.72 1.53 -6.94
C THR A 5 -8.09 0.14 -6.97
N LEU A 6 -6.82 0.06 -7.35
CA LEU A 6 -6.09 -1.20 -7.35
C LEU A 6 -5.86 -1.75 -5.93
N LEU A 7 -5.49 -0.90 -4.96
CA LEU A 7 -5.36 -1.32 -3.57
C LEU A 7 -6.68 -1.84 -2.99
N SER A 8 -7.80 -1.18 -3.31
CA SER A 8 -9.14 -1.67 -2.95
C SER A 8 -9.46 -3.00 -3.62
N GLU A 9 -9.15 -3.17 -4.91
CA GLU A 9 -9.36 -4.43 -5.63
C GLU A 9 -8.54 -5.58 -4.99
N ILE A 10 -7.26 -5.34 -4.71
CA ILE A 10 -6.36 -6.28 -4.03
C ILE A 10 -6.95 -6.68 -2.66
N LYS A 11 -7.38 -5.71 -1.85
CA LYS A 11 -8.01 -5.98 -0.55
C LYS A 11 -9.33 -6.75 -0.67
N ASN A 12 -10.15 -6.44 -1.68
CA ASN A 12 -11.40 -7.15 -1.96
C ASN A 12 -11.16 -8.60 -2.40
N HIS A 13 -10.00 -8.88 -3.02
CA HIS A 13 -9.52 -10.25 -3.25
C HIS A 13 -8.96 -10.94 -1.99
N GLY A 14 -9.03 -10.27 -0.83
CA GLY A 14 -8.56 -10.77 0.45
C GLY A 14 -7.04 -10.84 0.52
N LEU A 15 -6.35 -9.94 -0.19
CA LEU A 15 -4.90 -9.79 -0.20
C LEU A 15 -4.49 -8.52 0.55
N ASP A 16 -3.42 -8.63 1.33
CA ASP A 16 -2.64 -7.52 1.84
C ASP A 16 -1.41 -7.30 0.97
N VAL A 17 -1.00 -6.04 0.85
CA VAL A 17 0.22 -5.65 0.13
C VAL A 17 1.06 -4.69 0.95
N GLN A 18 2.37 -4.87 0.85
CA GLN A 18 3.38 -4.04 1.50
C GLN A 18 4.55 -3.85 0.53
N ALA A 19 5.17 -2.68 0.55
CA ALA A 19 6.47 -2.45 -0.09
C ALA A 19 7.57 -2.69 0.96
N ILE A 20 8.56 -3.52 0.62
CA ILE A 20 9.72 -3.84 1.46
C ILE A 20 10.94 -3.83 0.54
N ASP A 21 11.92 -2.97 0.81
CA ASP A 21 13.16 -2.85 0.04
C ASP A 21 12.92 -2.73 -1.48
N GLY A 22 11.97 -1.87 -1.91
CA GLY A 22 11.59 -1.70 -3.33
C GLY A 22 10.85 -2.90 -3.95
N ASN A 23 10.47 -3.90 -3.14
CA ASN A 23 9.74 -5.07 -3.58
C ASN A 23 8.32 -5.11 -3.02
N LEU A 24 7.37 -5.53 -3.85
CA LEU A 24 5.98 -5.68 -3.44
C LEU A 24 5.75 -7.08 -2.89
N HIS A 25 5.43 -7.14 -1.59
CA HIS A 25 5.05 -8.34 -0.88
C HIS A 25 3.53 -8.44 -0.85
N VAL A 26 2.99 -9.54 -1.40
CA VAL A 26 1.55 -9.77 -1.52
C VAL A 26 1.19 -11.04 -0.76
N ARG A 27 0.24 -10.98 0.17
CA ARG A 27 -0.17 -12.12 1.01
C ARG A 27 -1.68 -12.17 1.20
N PRO A 28 -2.30 -13.34 1.38
CA PRO A 28 -1.66 -14.65 1.36
C PRO A 28 -1.51 -15.21 -0.07
N ARG A 29 -0.48 -16.03 -0.30
CA ARG A 29 -0.04 -16.45 -1.65
C ARG A 29 -1.11 -17.26 -2.40
N GLU A 30 -1.87 -18.07 -1.68
CA GLU A 30 -2.89 -18.98 -2.21
C GLU A 30 -4.09 -18.25 -2.81
N ARG A 31 -4.31 -16.97 -2.47
CA ARG A 31 -5.37 -16.14 -3.04
C ARG A 31 -4.93 -15.38 -4.30
N ILE A 32 -3.65 -15.48 -4.68
CA ILE A 32 -3.12 -14.78 -5.86
C ILE A 32 -3.47 -15.58 -7.12
N THR A 33 -4.60 -15.23 -7.73
CA THR A 33 -5.02 -15.71 -9.05
C THR A 33 -4.09 -15.22 -10.17
N VAL A 34 -4.23 -15.78 -11.37
CA VAL A 34 -3.47 -15.34 -12.55
C VAL A 34 -3.85 -13.91 -12.95
N SER A 35 -5.14 -13.55 -12.88
CA SER A 35 -5.62 -12.22 -13.22
C SER A 35 -5.07 -11.16 -12.25
N ILE A 36 -5.21 -11.37 -10.93
CA ILE A 36 -4.72 -10.39 -9.94
C ILE A 36 -3.20 -10.25 -10.00
N ARG A 37 -2.48 -11.34 -10.30
CA ARG A 37 -1.02 -11.28 -10.53
C ARG A 37 -0.67 -10.42 -11.73
N ALA A 38 -1.40 -10.52 -12.84
CA ALA A 38 -1.17 -9.71 -14.02
C ALA A 38 -1.43 -8.23 -13.72
N THR A 39 -2.54 -7.91 -13.04
CA THR A 39 -2.89 -6.55 -12.62
C THR A 39 -1.81 -5.95 -11.70
N ILE A 40 -1.39 -6.68 -10.66
CA ILE A 40 -0.33 -6.25 -9.74
C ILE A 40 0.98 -5.99 -10.50
N ARG A 41 1.35 -6.86 -11.44
CA ARG A 41 2.58 -6.69 -12.23
C ARG A 41 2.55 -5.46 -13.12
N GLN A 42 1.42 -5.21 -13.76
CA GLN A 42 1.23 -4.06 -14.63
C GLN A 42 1.41 -2.73 -13.89
N HIS A 43 1.07 -2.71 -12.60
CA HIS A 43 1.06 -1.51 -11.76
C HIS A 43 2.10 -1.54 -10.64
N LYS A 44 3.07 -2.46 -10.68
CA LYS A 44 4.02 -2.69 -9.57
C LYS A 44 4.73 -1.40 -9.14
N ALA A 45 5.28 -0.65 -10.08
CA ALA A 45 6.05 0.57 -9.77
C ALA A 45 5.19 1.59 -9.00
N ALA A 46 4.01 1.93 -9.55
CA ALA A 46 3.09 2.86 -8.90
C ALA A 46 2.61 2.38 -7.52
N LEU A 47 2.42 1.06 -7.33
CA LEU A 47 2.10 0.49 -6.02
C LEU A 47 3.24 0.64 -5.02
N VAL A 48 4.47 0.35 -5.43
CA VAL A 48 5.66 0.48 -4.57
C VAL A 48 5.85 1.94 -4.20
N ASP A 49 5.85 2.85 -5.17
CA ASP A 49 6.06 4.29 -4.94
C ASP A 49 5.03 4.85 -3.94
N PHE A 50 3.76 4.48 -4.11
CA PHE A 50 2.70 4.90 -3.20
C PHE A 50 2.87 4.33 -1.79
N LEU A 51 3.14 3.01 -1.68
CA LEU A 51 3.26 2.34 -0.38
C LEU A 51 4.50 2.82 0.40
N GLU A 52 5.61 3.10 -0.28
CA GLU A 52 6.81 3.66 0.35
C GLU A 52 6.56 5.09 0.82
N THR A 53 5.96 5.93 -0.03
CA THR A 53 5.58 7.31 0.36
C THR A 53 4.65 7.31 1.57
N TYR A 54 3.62 6.46 1.55
CA TYR A 54 2.68 6.29 2.64
C TYR A 54 3.38 5.88 3.95
N GLU A 55 4.26 4.89 3.91
CA GLU A 55 4.98 4.42 5.09
C GLU A 55 5.93 5.49 5.64
N GLU A 56 6.63 6.22 4.77
CA GLU A 56 7.46 7.37 5.18
C GLU A 56 6.64 8.46 5.84
N ARG A 57 5.48 8.83 5.27
CA ARG A 57 4.57 9.83 5.87
C ARG A 57 4.07 9.36 7.23
N ALA A 58 3.64 8.10 7.34
CA ALA A 58 3.16 7.52 8.61
C ALA A 58 4.27 7.52 9.66
N ALA A 59 5.50 7.15 9.29
CA ALA A 59 6.63 7.18 10.21
C ALA A 59 6.94 8.61 10.70
N ILE A 60 6.96 9.61 9.81
CA ILE A 60 7.17 11.02 10.21
C ILE A 60 6.06 11.46 11.17
N MET A 61 4.80 11.17 10.87
CA MET A 61 3.67 11.57 11.70
C MET A 61 3.65 10.86 13.07
N GLU A 62 4.13 9.62 13.15
CA GLU A 62 4.31 8.90 14.43
C GLU A 62 5.45 9.52 15.25
N PHE A 63 6.67 9.58 14.68
CA PHE A 63 7.86 9.94 15.44
C PHE A 63 8.01 11.45 15.69
N ASP A 64 7.80 12.26 14.65
CA ASP A 64 7.95 13.72 14.76
C ASP A 64 6.63 14.38 15.17
N GLY A 65 5.50 13.82 14.72
CA GLY A 65 4.16 14.31 15.04
C GLY A 65 3.61 13.83 16.39
N GLY A 66 4.20 12.79 16.98
CA GLY A 66 3.77 12.22 18.26
C GLY A 66 2.43 11.50 18.21
N LEU A 67 1.94 11.13 17.01
CA LEU A 67 0.70 10.37 16.84
C LEU A 67 0.90 8.90 17.21
N SER A 68 -0.18 8.22 17.59
CA SER A 68 -0.16 6.75 17.62
C SER A 68 0.06 6.22 16.21
N ARG A 69 0.66 5.02 16.05
CA ARG A 69 0.83 4.39 14.72
C ARG A 69 -0.48 4.34 13.92
N GLN A 70 -1.60 4.04 14.58
CA GLN A 70 -2.91 3.99 13.94
C GLN A 70 -3.36 5.36 13.43
N ASP A 71 -3.19 6.42 14.23
CA ASP A 71 -3.58 7.77 13.83
C ASP A 71 -2.64 8.33 12.75
N ALA A 72 -1.35 8.00 12.83
CA ALA A 72 -0.34 8.37 11.85
C ALA A 72 -0.60 7.74 10.48
N GLU A 73 -0.96 6.45 10.45
CA GLU A 73 -1.37 5.75 9.23
C GLU A 73 -2.62 6.38 8.60
N ALA A 74 -3.63 6.73 9.41
CA ALA A 74 -4.83 7.40 8.91
C ALA A 74 -4.52 8.77 8.30
N ALA A 75 -3.71 9.59 8.99
CA ALA A 75 -3.30 10.90 8.52
C ALA A 75 -2.40 10.82 7.27
N ALA A 76 -1.49 9.84 7.21
CA ALA A 76 -0.64 9.60 6.05
C ALA A 76 -1.46 9.17 4.82
N PHE A 77 -2.51 8.38 5.03
CA PHE A 77 -3.44 8.02 3.96
C PHE A 77 -4.13 9.26 3.38
N GLU A 78 -4.64 10.16 4.25
CA GLU A 78 -5.24 11.42 3.81
C GLU A 78 -4.25 12.33 3.08
N ASP A 79 -3.01 12.42 3.54
CA ASP A 79 -1.94 13.21 2.92
C ASP A 79 -1.56 12.68 1.53
N CYS A 80 -1.42 11.36 1.38
CA CYS A 80 -1.08 10.71 0.11
C CYS A 80 -2.23 10.74 -0.92
N MET A 81 -3.44 11.10 -0.50
CA MET A 81 -4.61 11.25 -1.38
C MET A 81 -4.80 12.68 -1.91
N ARG A 82 -4.02 13.65 -1.41
CA ARG A 82 -4.18 15.07 -1.69
C ARG A 82 -3.47 15.50 -2.96
#